data_AF-A0A269PQC8-F1
#
_entry.id   AF-A0A269PQC8-F1
#
_cell.length_a   1.000
_cell.length_b   1.000
_cell.length_c   1.000
_cell.angle_alpha   90.00
_cell.angle_beta   90.00
_cell.angle_gamma   90.00
#
_symmetry.space_group_name_H-M   'P 1'
#
loop_
_entity.id
_entity.type
_entity.pdbx_description
1 polymer ?
#
loop_
_entity_poly.entity_id
_entity_poly.type
_entity_poly.pdbx_seq_one_letter_code
_entity_poly.pdbx_strand_id
1 'polypeptide(L)'
;MMQSTTFKVALYAGIIAVIIGLIAFTLSWNLWDLWGGPLPGYKVYLFPGNLTLIYIWHPLFTEEVNFWPKLGLLMLGQFTVVTCFSAIVITLIKKCLKS
;
A
#
# COMPACT_ATOMS: atom_id res chain seq x y z
N MET A 1 2.04 8.37 -27.60
CA MET A 1 2.24 9.39 -26.55
C MET A 1 1.25 9.33 -25.37
N MET A 2 0.37 8.33 -25.24
CA MET A 2 -0.66 8.27 -24.17
C MET A 2 -0.23 7.57 -22.85
N GLN A 3 1.01 7.03 -22.78
CA GLN A 3 1.51 6.31 -21.59
C GLN A 3 1.90 7.24 -20.42
N SER A 4 2.48 8.41 -20.69
CA SER A 4 3.06 9.27 -19.64
C SER A 4 2.03 9.71 -18.60
N THR A 5 0.82 10.09 -19.02
CA THR A 5 -0.23 10.55 -18.10
C THR A 5 -0.76 9.40 -17.25
N THR A 6 -1.00 8.21 -17.82
CA THR A 6 -1.40 7.03 -17.04
C THR A 6 -0.38 6.70 -15.96
N PHE A 7 0.90 6.70 -16.35
CA PHE A 7 1.99 6.39 -15.45
C PHE A 7 2.10 7.40 -14.29
N LYS A 8 1.99 8.70 -14.59
CA LYS A 8 1.97 9.75 -13.56
C LYS A 8 0.82 9.55 -12.57
N VAL A 9 -0.40 9.31 -13.05
CA VAL A 9 -1.56 9.08 -12.17
C VAL A 9 -1.35 7.87 -11.27
N ALA A 10 -0.84 6.76 -11.81
CA ALA A 10 -0.54 5.57 -11.03
C ALA A 10 0.52 5.82 -9.95
N LEU A 11 1.59 6.56 -10.27
CA LEU A 11 2.62 6.95 -9.31
C LEU A 11 2.04 7.81 -8.17
N TYR A 12 1.25 8.83 -8.51
CA TYR A 12 0.60 9.67 -7.48
C TYR A 12 -0.34 8.86 -6.60
N ALA A 13 -1.11 7.91 -7.16
CA ALA A 13 -1.95 7.01 -6.38
C ALA A 13 -1.12 6.16 -5.39
N GLY A 14 0.02 5.62 -5.84
CA GLY A 14 0.96 4.91 -4.97
C GLY A 14 1.52 5.78 -3.85
N ILE A 15 1.94 7.01 -4.14
CA ILE A 15 2.45 7.96 -3.14
C ILE A 15 1.36 8.28 -2.10
N ILE A 16 0.13 8.53 -2.54
CA ILE A 16 -1.01 8.79 -1.65
C ILE A 16 -1.27 7.58 -0.74
N ALA A 17 -1.18 6.36 -1.27
CA ALA A 17 -1.34 5.14 -0.47
C ALA A 17 -0.27 5.00 0.62
N VAL A 18 0.98 5.37 0.33
CA VAL A 18 2.05 5.43 1.35
C VAL A 18 1.72 6.45 2.43
N ILE A 19 1.28 7.66 2.05
CA ILE A 19 0.92 8.71 3.01
C ILE A 19 -0.23 8.24 3.92
N ILE A 20 -1.30 7.68 3.34
CA ILE A 20 -2.43 7.12 4.11
C ILE A 20 -1.95 5.99 5.03
N GLY A 21 -1.10 5.09 4.51
CA GLY A 21 -0.53 4.00 5.28
C GLY A 21 0.29 4.48 6.48
N LEU A 22 1.15 5.48 6.28
CA LEU A 22 1.94 6.10 7.35
C LEU A 22 1.05 6.77 8.39
N ILE A 23 0.02 7.49 7.97
CA ILE A 23 -0.92 8.14 8.89
C ILE A 23 -1.67 7.08 9.70
N ALA A 24 -2.26 6.08 9.04
CA ALA A 24 -2.99 5.00 9.70
C ALA A 24 -2.09 4.21 10.68
N PHE A 25 -0.85 3.94 10.28
CA PHE A 25 0.16 3.32 11.12
C PHE A 25 0.49 4.17 12.35
N THR A 26 0.85 5.43 12.13
CA THR A 26 1.25 6.35 13.20
C THR A 26 0.12 6.58 14.19
N LEU A 27 -1.10 6.77 13.70
CA LEU A 27 -2.26 6.93 14.57
C LEU A 27 -2.54 5.64 15.35
N SER A 28 -2.51 4.46 14.70
CA SER A 28 -2.67 3.17 15.39
C SER A 28 -1.62 2.94 16.46
N TRP A 29 -0.40 3.41 16.25
CA TRP A 29 0.67 3.25 17.21
C TRP A 29 0.52 4.21 18.39
N ASN A 30 0.23 5.49 18.13
CA ASN A 30 0.21 6.53 19.16
C ASN A 30 -1.12 6.60 19.93
N LEU A 31 -2.24 6.19 19.32
CA LEU A 31 -3.56 6.19 19.95
C LEU A 31 -4.03 4.80 20.34
N TRP A 32 -3.11 3.83 20.44
CA TRP A 32 -3.44 2.46 20.82
C TRP A 32 -4.24 2.38 22.12
N ASP A 33 -3.81 3.10 23.16
CA ASP A 33 -4.47 3.13 24.46
C ASP A 33 -5.85 3.81 24.41
N LEU A 34 -6.04 4.76 23.50
CA LEU A 34 -7.32 5.46 23.31
C LEU A 34 -8.35 4.58 22.61
N TRP A 35 -7.92 3.70 21.71
CA TRP A 35 -8.79 2.76 21.01
C TRP A 35 -8.93 1.40 21.70
N GLY A 36 -8.08 1.12 22.69
CA GLY A 36 -7.97 -0.21 23.30
C GLY A 36 -7.44 -1.26 22.31
N GLY A 37 -6.67 -0.85 21.30
CA GLY A 37 -6.26 -1.70 20.20
C GLY A 37 -5.86 -0.96 18.93
N PRO A 38 -5.74 -1.67 17.79
CA PRO A 38 -5.40 -1.05 16.52
C PRO A 38 -6.52 -0.13 16.02
N LEU A 39 -6.16 0.89 15.23
CA LEU A 39 -7.09 1.80 14.57
C LEU A 39 -8.28 1.03 13.95
N PRO A 40 -9.54 1.45 14.15
CA PRO A 40 -10.66 0.90 13.40
C PRO A 40 -10.43 1.02 11.88
N GLY A 41 -10.44 -0.12 11.18
CA GLY A 41 -10.13 -0.17 9.74
C GLY A 41 -8.63 -0.25 9.41
N TYR A 42 -7.74 -0.37 10.40
CA TYR A 42 -6.29 -0.52 10.20
C TYR A 42 -5.91 -1.55 9.13
N LYS A 43 -6.57 -2.72 9.18
CA LYS A 43 -6.35 -3.81 8.21
C LYS A 43 -6.68 -3.40 6.78
N VAL A 44 -7.68 -2.54 6.59
CA VAL A 44 -8.11 -2.05 5.27
C VAL A 44 -7.14 -0.99 4.77
N TYR A 45 -6.82 0.02 5.60
CA TYR A 45 -5.86 1.07 5.23
C TYR A 45 -4.49 0.50 4.86
N LEU A 46 -4.05 -0.55 5.55
CA LEU A 46 -2.77 -1.21 5.33
C LEU A 46 -2.85 -2.47 4.46
N PHE A 47 -4.01 -2.77 3.88
CA PHE A 47 -4.23 -4.01 3.15
C PHE A 47 -3.22 -4.24 2.01
N PRO A 48 -2.98 -3.27 1.08
CA PRO A 48 -2.05 -3.50 -0.02
C PRO A 48 -0.61 -3.77 0.45
N GLY A 49 -0.15 -3.07 1.50
CA GLY A 49 1.13 -3.34 2.14
C GLY A 49 1.20 -4.71 2.82
N ASN A 50 0.13 -5.09 3.52
CA ASN A 50 0.06 -6.37 4.21
C ASN A 50 0.08 -7.56 3.25
N LEU A 51 -0.46 -7.42 2.02
CA LEU A 51 -0.38 -8.47 1.01
C LEU A 51 1.08 -8.86 0.72
N THR A 52 1.95 -7.89 0.44
CA THR A 52 3.35 -8.21 0.14
C THR A 52 4.08 -8.68 1.39
N LEU A 53 3.80 -8.10 2.56
CA LEU A 53 4.36 -8.58 3.81
C LEU A 53 4.04 -10.05 4.09
N ILE A 54 2.78 -10.45 3.97
CA ILE A 54 2.34 -11.81 4.31
C ILE A 54 2.80 -12.82 3.27
N TYR A 55 2.66 -12.51 1.98
CA TYR A 55 2.86 -13.49 0.92
C TYR A 55 4.24 -13.47 0.27
N ILE A 56 4.99 -12.37 0.39
CA ILE A 56 6.32 -12.23 -0.23
C ILE A 56 7.39 -12.17 0.86
N TRP A 57 7.28 -11.23 1.79
CA TRP A 57 8.36 -10.95 2.73
C TRP A 57 8.43 -11.95 3.88
N HIS A 58 7.29 -12.36 4.45
CA HIS A 58 7.26 -13.30 5.57
C HIS A 58 7.81 -14.70 5.22
N PRO A 59 7.58 -15.27 4.03
CA PRO A 59 8.24 -16.51 3.64
C PRO A 59 9.75 -16.35 3.38
N LEU A 60 10.19 -15.17 2.94
CA LEU A 60 11.60 -14.89 2.64
C LEU A 60 12.41 -14.59 3.91
N PHE A 61 11.81 -13.91 4.88
CA PHE A 61 12.39 -13.66 6.18
C PHE A 61 11.81 -14.66 7.18
N THR A 62 12.52 -15.77 7.36
CA THR A 62 12.14 -16.83 8.33
C THR A 62 12.31 -16.39 9.78
N GLU A 63 13.02 -15.28 10.02
CA GLU A 63 13.20 -14.65 11.31
C GLU A 63 12.24 -13.47 11.49
N GLU A 64 11.89 -13.15 12.74
CA GLU A 64 11.05 -12.00 13.04
C GLU A 64 11.72 -10.70 12.58
N VAL A 65 11.17 -10.10 11.53
CA VAL A 65 11.68 -8.85 10.99
C VAL A 65 11.50 -7.73 12.01
N ASN A 66 12.61 -7.06 12.35
CA ASN A 66 12.62 -5.88 13.18
C ASN A 66 11.64 -4.80 12.71
N PHE A 67 11.23 -3.92 13.63
CA PHE A 67 10.23 -2.88 13.40
C PHE A 67 10.49 -2.02 12.14
N TRP A 68 11.67 -1.40 12.05
CA TRP A 68 11.97 -0.45 10.97
C TRP A 68 11.97 -1.09 9.58
N PRO A 69 12.66 -2.25 9.37
CA PRO A 69 12.53 -2.98 8.12
C PRO A 69 11.09 -3.39 7.81
N LYS A 70 10.33 -3.87 8.80
CA LYS A 70 8.92 -4.26 8.62
C LYS A 70 8.05 -3.08 8.16
N LEU A 71 8.23 -1.90 8.76
CA LEU A 71 7.55 -0.68 8.34
C LEU A 71 7.95 -0.26 6.91
N GLY A 72 9.25 -0.34 6.59
CA GLY A 72 9.74 -0.05 5.24
C GLY A 72 9.15 -0.98 4.19
N LEU A 73 9.11 -2.29 4.45
CA LEU A 73 8.51 -3.30 3.56
C LEU A 73 7.00 -3.12 3.44
N LEU A 74 6.32 -2.75 4.52
CA LEU A 74 4.89 -2.42 4.50
C LEU A 74 4.62 -1.25 3.55
N MET A 75 5.38 -0.15 3.68
CA MET A 75 5.22 1.04 2.83
C MET A 75 5.60 0.77 1.38
N LEU A 76 6.64 -0.03 1.14
CA LEU A 76 7.01 -0.47 -0.20
C LEU A 76 5.91 -1.33 -0.84
N GLY A 77 5.26 -2.18 -0.05
CA GLY A 77 4.09 -2.93 -0.46
C GLY A 77 2.92 -2.03 -0.84
N GLN A 78 2.60 -1.04 0.00
CA GLN A 78 1.56 -0.05 -0.27
C GLN A 78 1.76 0.65 -1.60
N PHE A 79 2.97 1.18 -1.81
CA PHE A 79 3.32 1.88 -3.03
C PHE A 79 3.19 0.97 -4.26
N THR A 80 3.87 -0.18 -4.22
CA THR A 80 4.00 -1.08 -5.37
C THR A 80 2.65 -1.63 -5.81
N VAL A 81 1.86 -2.16 -4.86
CA VAL A 81 0.58 -2.79 -5.17
C VAL A 81 -0.39 -1.76 -5.73
N VAL A 82 -0.52 -0.58 -5.09
CA VAL A 82 -1.45 0.45 -5.57
C VAL A 82 -1.02 1.02 -6.91
N THR A 83 0.27 1.30 -7.12
CA THR A 83 0.78 1.80 -8.40
C THR A 83 0.49 0.82 -9.54
N CYS A 84 0.83 -0.45 -9.36
CA CYS A 84 0.59 -1.48 -10.37
C CYS A 84 -0.90 -1.69 -10.64
N PHE A 85 -1.71 -1.79 -9.58
CA PHE A 85 -3.15 -1.97 -9.71
C PHE A 85 -3.81 -0.79 -10.42
N SER A 86 -3.51 0.45 -10.03
CA SER A 86 -4.03 1.64 -10.70
C SER A 86 -3.62 1.70 -12.17
N ALA A 87 -2.36 1.36 -12.50
CA ALA A 87 -1.90 1.33 -13.88
C ALA A 87 -2.68 0.31 -14.73
N ILE A 88 -2.93 -0.88 -14.20
CA ILE A 88 -3.72 -1.93 -14.86
C ILE A 88 -5.16 -1.45 -15.07
N VAL A 89 -5.82 -0.97 -14.00
CA VAL A 89 -7.22 -0.50 -14.06
C VAL A 89 -7.40 0.61 -15.08
N ILE A 90 -6.55 1.64 -15.07
CA ILE A 90 -6.64 2.75 -16.04
C ILE A 90 -6.44 2.24 -17.47
N THR A 91 -5.52 1.29 -17.68
CA THR A 91 -5.26 0.71 -18.99
C THR A 91 -6.46 -0.09 -19.50
N LEU A 92 -7.09 -0.88 -18.64
CA LEU A 92 -8.29 -1.64 -18.96
C LEU A 92 -9.47 -0.71 -19.27
N ILE A 93 -9.72 0.31 -18.46
CA ILE A 93 -10.77 1.31 -18.70
C ILE A 93 -10.57 1.99 -20.05
N LYS A 94 -9.34 2.44 -20.34
CA LYS A 94 -9.02 3.07 -21.63
C LYS A 94 -9.21 2.12 -22.82
N LYS A 95 -8.98 0.81 -22.63
CA LYS A 95 -9.22 -0.20 -23.65
C LYS A 95 -10.71 -0.40 -23.89
N CYS A 96 -11.51 -0.53 -22.83
CA CYS A 96 -12.96 -0.70 -22.93
C CYS A 96 -13.65 0.54 -23.53
N LEU A 97 -13.22 1.76 -23.18
CA LEU A 97 -13.79 3.00 -23.72
C LEU A 97 -13.42 3.26 -25.20
N LYS A 98 -12.39 2.59 -25.72
CA LYS A 98 -12.00 2.65 -27.13
C LYS A 98 -12.63 1.55 -27.97
N SER A 99 -13.29 0.57 -27.33
CA SER A 99 -14.02 -0.52 -27.97
C SER A 99 -15.48 -0.16 -28.16
#